data_AF-A0A0B5D7N8-F1
#
_entry.id   AF-A0A0B5D7N8-F1
#
_cell.length_a   1.000
_cell.length_b   1.000
_cell.length_c   1.000
_cell.angle_alpha   90.00
_cell.angle_beta   90.00
_cell.angle_gamma   90.00
#
_symmetry.space_group_name_H-M   'P 1'
#
loop_
_entity.id
_entity.type
_entity.pdbx_description
1 polymer ?
#
loop_
_entity_poly.entity_id
_entity_poly.type
_entity_poly.pdbx_seq_one_letter_code
_entity_poly.pdbx_strand_id
1 'polypeptide(L)'
;MGLVLGGGLALIPGLFLLGFALGLWRVPALLDDNLRLPTLALLGLLPASVALGVWAWGERDLGAFAPSTPWAGIVMAATWVMLVLALMATPLRRALALAFAPLGRMALTNYLGATVILLLLTPAAGTWPLAFTTVLVMLLGQWLFSLLWLTYLGQGPCERVWRLVRWGRMKS
;
A
#
# COMPACT_ATOMS: atom_id res chain seq x y z
N MET A 1 -10.36 5.86 -25.60
CA MET A 1 -9.97 4.45 -25.80
C MET A 1 -8.49 4.19 -25.46
N GLY A 2 -7.89 4.88 -24.47
CA GLY A 2 -6.46 4.71 -24.10
C GLY A 2 -6.24 4.19 -22.67
N LEU A 3 -7.28 4.16 -21.84
CA LEU A 3 -7.20 3.74 -20.44
C LEU A 3 -7.23 2.21 -20.26
N VAL A 4 -7.75 1.47 -21.26
CA VAL A 4 -7.92 0.01 -21.21
C VAL A 4 -6.63 -0.73 -21.63
N LEU A 5 -5.75 -0.07 -22.39
CA LEU A 5 -4.49 -0.64 -22.89
C LEU A 5 -3.25 -0.15 -22.12
N GLY A 6 -3.41 0.80 -21.19
CA GLY A 6 -2.32 1.37 -20.40
C GLY A 6 -1.98 0.52 -19.18
N GLY A 7 -1.46 -0.69 -19.38
CA GLY A 7 -0.79 -1.52 -18.37
C GLY A 7 -1.61 -2.03 -17.17
N GLY A 8 -2.64 -1.32 -16.70
CA GLY A 8 -3.29 -1.55 -15.40
C GLY A 8 -4.00 -2.89 -15.25
N LEU A 9 -4.71 -3.34 -16.29
CA LEU A 9 -5.47 -4.60 -16.23
C LEU A 9 -4.58 -5.85 -16.22
N ALA A 10 -3.43 -5.82 -16.90
CA ALA A 10 -2.45 -6.90 -16.90
C ALA A 10 -1.48 -6.80 -15.71
N LEU A 11 -1.27 -5.60 -15.18
CA LEU A 11 -0.39 -5.33 -14.06
C LEU A 11 -0.93 -5.91 -12.75
N ILE A 12 -2.26 -5.91 -12.55
CA ILE A 12 -2.89 -6.57 -11.39
C ILE A 12 -2.53 -8.07 -11.31
N PRO A 13 -2.86 -8.91 -12.31
CA PRO A 13 -2.49 -10.32 -12.28
C PRO A 13 -0.97 -10.52 -12.31
N GLY A 14 -0.21 -9.67 -13.01
CA GLY A 14 1.26 -9.71 -13.01
C GLY A 14 1.86 -9.53 -11.61
N LEU A 15 1.39 -8.55 -10.85
CA LEU A 15 1.81 -8.33 -9.46
C LEU A 15 1.35 -9.46 -8.53
N PHE A 16 0.15 -10.02 -8.75
CA PHE A 16 -0.28 -11.20 -7.99
C PHE A 16 0.63 -12.41 -8.24
N LEU A 17 0.98 -12.68 -9.50
CA LEU A 17 1.90 -13.76 -9.86
C LEU A 17 3.30 -13.53 -9.31
N LEU A 18 3.79 -12.28 -9.38
CA LEU A 18 5.07 -11.91 -8.79
C LEU A 18 5.07 -12.15 -7.27
N GLY A 19 4.05 -11.67 -6.56
CA GLY A 19 3.90 -11.90 -5.13
C GLY A 19 3.79 -13.39 -4.78
N PHE A 20 3.07 -14.16 -5.59
CA PHE A 20 2.97 -15.61 -5.44
C PHE A 20 4.34 -16.29 -5.64
N ALA A 21 5.08 -15.93 -6.69
CA ALA A 21 6.42 -16.46 -6.95
C ALA A 21 7.40 -16.14 -5.82
N LEU A 22 7.39 -14.91 -5.32
CA LEU A 22 8.20 -14.50 -4.16
C LEU A 22 7.83 -15.30 -2.90
N GLY A 23 6.53 -15.59 -2.72
CA GLY A 23 6.05 -16.46 -1.65
C GLY A 23 6.54 -17.90 -1.77
N LEU A 24 6.49 -18.49 -2.98
CA LEU A 24 7.00 -19.83 -3.25
C LEU A 24 8.51 -19.93 -2.99
N TRP A 25 9.26 -18.90 -3.34
CA TRP A 25 10.70 -18.82 -3.09
C TRP A 25 11.06 -18.42 -1.66
N ARG A 26 10.05 -18.25 -0.79
CA ARG A 26 10.22 -17.86 0.62
C ARG A 26 11.07 -16.60 0.80
N VAL A 27 11.07 -15.70 -0.19
CA VAL A 27 11.84 -14.45 -0.15
C VAL A 27 11.52 -13.63 1.10
N PRO A 28 10.25 -13.49 1.54
CA PRO A 28 9.95 -12.79 2.79
C PRO A 28 10.61 -13.43 4.02
N ALA A 29 10.62 -14.77 4.11
CA ALA A 29 11.25 -15.47 5.22
C ALA A 29 12.77 -15.29 5.22
N LEU A 30 13.41 -15.33 4.05
CA LEU A 30 14.85 -15.09 3.90
C LEU A 30 15.24 -13.66 4.31
N LEU A 31 14.39 -12.68 4.02
CA LEU A 31 14.62 -11.27 4.38
C LEU A 31 14.35 -11.01 5.87
N ASP A 32 13.39 -11.71 6.48
CA ASP A 32 13.11 -11.65 7.91
C ASP A 32 14.25 -12.29 8.74
N ASP A 33 14.83 -13.39 8.27
CA ASP A 33 15.90 -14.11 8.97
C ASP A 33 17.25 -13.35 8.92
N ASN A 34 17.45 -12.44 7.97
CA ASN A 34 18.72 -11.72 7.78
C ASN A 34 18.52 -10.22 7.53
N LEU A 35 18.50 -9.46 8.62
CA LEU A 35 18.39 -7.99 8.60
C LEU A 35 19.46 -7.29 7.74
N ARG A 36 20.62 -7.92 7.51
CA ARG A 36 21.67 -7.31 6.69
C ARG A 36 21.23 -7.11 5.25
N LEU A 37 20.40 -8.00 4.70
CA LEU A 37 19.97 -7.93 3.30
C LEU A 37 19.05 -6.72 3.04
N PRO A 38 17.94 -6.51 3.79
CA PRO A 38 17.14 -5.29 3.68
C PRO A 38 17.96 -4.02 3.92
N THR A 39 18.85 -4.01 4.93
CA THR A 39 19.66 -2.82 5.23
C THR A 39 20.65 -2.47 4.13
N LEU A 40 21.36 -3.45 3.56
CA LEU A 40 22.26 -3.21 2.43
C LEU A 40 21.50 -2.78 1.18
N ALA A 41 20.34 -3.39 0.91
CA ALA A 41 19.46 -2.97 -0.19
C ALA A 41 19.03 -1.51 -0.02
N LEU A 42 18.69 -1.07 1.21
CA LEU A 42 18.33 0.32 1.50
C LEU A 42 19.47 1.29 1.24
N LEU A 43 20.72 0.93 1.53
CA LEU A 43 21.88 1.81 1.27
C LEU A 43 22.02 2.15 -0.23
N GLY A 44 21.64 1.24 -1.12
CA GLY A 44 21.61 1.50 -2.56
C GLY A 44 20.30 2.13 -3.04
N LEU A 45 19.17 1.62 -2.55
CA LEU A 45 17.84 2.01 -3.01
C LEU A 45 17.45 3.42 -2.58
N LEU A 46 17.81 3.85 -1.36
CA LEU A 46 17.50 5.21 -0.86
C LEU A 46 18.10 6.30 -1.76
N PRO A 47 19.43 6.35 -2.00
CA PRO A 47 20.00 7.38 -2.86
C PRO A 47 19.51 7.26 -4.30
N ALA A 48 19.30 6.04 -4.82
CA ALA A 48 18.71 5.83 -6.15
C ALA A 48 17.28 6.40 -6.24
N SER A 49 16.46 6.19 -5.21
CA SER A 49 15.11 6.74 -5.13
C SER A 49 15.11 8.26 -5.07
N VAL A 50 16.05 8.87 -4.33
CA VAL A 50 16.20 10.33 -4.29
C VAL A 50 16.63 10.87 -5.65
N ALA A 51 17.64 10.27 -6.28
CA ALA A 51 18.14 10.70 -7.59
C ALA A 51 17.06 10.61 -8.68
N LEU A 52 16.34 9.48 -8.75
CA LEU A 52 15.24 9.30 -9.69
C LEU A 52 14.05 10.23 -9.38
N GLY A 53 13.80 10.53 -8.10
CA GLY A 53 12.79 11.50 -7.69
C GLY A 53 13.12 12.93 -8.13
N VAL A 54 14.39 13.33 -7.99
CA VAL A 54 14.87 14.64 -8.47
C VAL A 54 14.79 14.73 -10.00
N TRP A 55 15.16 13.66 -10.71
CA TRP A 55 15.01 13.60 -12.16
C TRP A 55 13.54 13.71 -12.59
N ALA A 56 12.66 12.92 -11.97
CA ALA A 56 11.22 12.98 -12.26
C ALA A 56 10.60 14.34 -11.92
N TRP A 57 11.12 15.04 -10.92
CA TRP A 57 10.69 16.40 -10.62
C TRP A 57 11.07 17.40 -11.73
N GLY A 58 12.25 17.22 -12.35
CA GLY A 58 12.67 18.02 -13.51
C GLY A 58 11.76 17.82 -14.73
N GLU A 59 11.15 16.65 -14.86
CA GLU A 59 10.26 16.28 -15.96
C GLU A 59 8.76 16.42 -15.59
N ARG A 60 8.44 17.13 -14.51
CA ARG A 60 7.07 17.21 -13.96
C ARG A 60 6.01 17.69 -14.96
N ASP A 61 6.40 18.51 -15.94
CA ASP A 61 5.49 19.03 -16.97
C ASP A 61 5.04 17.94 -17.97
N LEU A 62 5.81 16.86 -18.10
CA LEU A 62 5.47 15.67 -18.89
C LEU A 62 4.55 14.70 -18.10
N GLY A 63 4.43 14.90 -16.78
CA GLY A 63 3.59 14.12 -15.89
C GLY A 63 3.86 12.61 -15.97
N ALA A 64 2.79 11.83 -16.10
CA ALA A 64 2.87 10.37 -16.13
C ALA A 64 3.58 9.79 -17.37
N PHE A 65 3.80 10.61 -18.42
CA PHE A 65 4.48 10.19 -19.65
C PHE A 65 5.99 10.46 -19.62
N ALA A 66 6.51 11.03 -18.55
CA ALA A 66 7.95 11.24 -18.36
C ALA A 66 8.70 9.89 -18.36
N PRO A 67 9.82 9.76 -19.12
CA PRO A 67 10.64 8.54 -19.13
C PRO A 67 11.14 8.10 -17.75
N SER A 68 11.33 9.05 -16.83
CA SER A 68 11.78 8.78 -15.46
C SER A 68 10.70 8.12 -14.59
N THR A 69 9.41 8.34 -14.87
CA THR A 69 8.29 8.00 -13.96
C THR A 69 8.19 6.50 -13.64
N PRO A 70 8.28 5.56 -14.61
CA PRO A 70 8.22 4.13 -14.29
C PRO A 70 9.37 3.67 -13.39
N TRP A 71 10.59 4.14 -13.66
CA TRP A 71 11.78 3.78 -12.90
C TRP A 71 11.74 4.35 -11.49
N ALA A 72 11.38 5.63 -11.37
CA ALA A 72 11.19 6.29 -10.07
C ALA A 72 10.16 5.54 -9.23
N GLY A 73 9.03 5.14 -9.83
CA GLY A 73 7.99 4.37 -9.16
C GLY A 73 8.47 3.01 -8.64
N ILE A 74 9.16 2.22 -9.48
CA ILE A 74 9.66 0.89 -9.11
C ILE A 74 10.72 0.98 -8.01
N VAL A 75 11.70 1.87 -8.17
CA VAL A 75 12.79 2.03 -7.19
C VAL A 75 12.25 2.56 -5.86
N MET A 76 11.31 3.51 -5.90
CA MET A 76 10.65 4.01 -4.70
C MET A 76 9.83 2.92 -4.01
N ALA A 77 9.07 2.11 -4.77
CA ALA A 77 8.33 0.98 -4.20
C ALA A 77 9.26 -0.04 -3.54
N ALA A 78 10.36 -0.42 -4.21
CA ALA A 78 11.36 -1.32 -3.64
C ALA A 78 12.00 -0.73 -2.37
N THR A 79 12.28 0.57 -2.36
CA THR A 79 12.80 1.29 -1.19
C THR A 79 11.82 1.19 -0.01
N TRP A 80 10.53 1.46 -0.24
CA TRP A 80 9.51 1.34 0.79
C TRP A 80 9.37 -0.08 1.33
N VAL A 81 9.39 -1.10 0.46
CA VAL A 81 9.35 -2.50 0.87
C VAL A 81 10.54 -2.84 1.76
N MET A 82 11.76 -2.53 1.34
CA MET A 82 12.96 -2.82 2.11
C MET A 82 13.01 -2.04 3.43
N LEU A 83 12.48 -0.81 3.43
CA LEU A 83 12.38 0.02 4.63
C LEU A 83 11.45 -0.63 5.65
N VAL A 84 10.25 -1.02 5.23
CA VAL A 84 9.27 -1.67 6.11
C VAL A 84 9.83 -2.99 6.66
N LEU A 85 10.48 -3.81 5.82
CA LEU A 85 11.12 -5.06 6.26
C LEU A 85 12.23 -4.80 7.29
N ALA A 86 13.12 -3.84 7.03
CA ALA A 86 14.16 -3.47 7.98
C ALA A 86 13.58 -2.98 9.31
N LEU A 87 12.53 -2.15 9.27
CA LEU A 87 11.86 -1.66 10.49
C LEU A 87 11.13 -2.78 11.25
N MET A 88 10.55 -3.76 10.55
CA MET A 88 9.92 -4.94 11.15
C MET A 88 10.91 -5.82 11.92
N ALA A 89 12.21 -5.77 11.60
CA ALA A 89 13.24 -6.48 12.34
C ALA A 89 13.72 -5.73 13.61
N THR A 90 13.22 -4.52 13.86
CA THR A 90 13.57 -3.71 15.04
C THR A 90 12.46 -3.72 16.09
N PRO A 91 12.67 -3.16 17.31
CA PRO A 91 11.59 -3.00 18.30
C PRO A 91 10.39 -2.20 17.79
N LEU A 92 10.56 -1.42 16.71
CA LEU A 92 9.50 -0.65 16.07
C LEU A 92 8.41 -1.53 15.45
N ARG A 93 8.67 -2.83 15.27
CA ARG A 93 7.69 -3.83 14.85
C ARG A 93 6.37 -3.74 15.59
N ARG A 94 6.40 -3.53 16.91
CA ARG A 94 5.18 -3.45 17.73
C ARG A 94 4.34 -2.22 17.38
N ALA A 95 4.98 -1.07 17.24
CA ALA A 95 4.29 0.18 16.88
C ALA A 95 3.69 0.11 15.48
N LEU A 96 4.47 -0.41 14.52
CA LEU A 96 4.03 -0.60 13.15
C LEU A 96 2.88 -1.63 13.05
N ALA A 97 2.96 -2.73 13.79
CA ALA A 97 1.86 -3.70 13.87
C ALA A 97 0.60 -3.07 14.49
N LEU A 98 0.72 -2.25 15.54
CA LEU A 98 -0.42 -1.53 16.12
C LEU A 98 -1.06 -0.55 15.13
N ALA A 99 -0.23 0.14 14.34
CA ALA A 99 -0.70 1.10 13.34
C ALA A 99 -1.38 0.38 12.15
N PHE A 100 -0.73 -0.63 11.57
CA PHE A 100 -1.15 -1.20 10.29
C PHE A 100 -1.99 -2.47 10.39
N ALA A 101 -1.88 -3.26 11.46
CA ALA A 101 -2.66 -4.49 11.58
C ALA A 101 -4.18 -4.26 11.62
N PRO A 102 -4.72 -3.22 12.31
CA PRO A 102 -6.15 -2.92 12.26
C PRO A 102 -6.63 -2.61 10.85
N LEU A 103 -5.88 -1.76 10.13
CA LEU A 103 -6.18 -1.36 8.76
C LEU A 103 -6.15 -2.57 7.81
N GLY A 104 -5.15 -3.45 7.95
CA GLY A 104 -5.02 -4.65 7.12
C GLY A 104 -6.12 -5.69 7.38
N ARG A 105 -6.57 -5.86 8.63
CA ARG A 105 -7.68 -6.76 8.98
C ARG A 105 -9.03 -6.30 8.41
N MET A 106 -9.13 -5.02 8.04
CA MET A 106 -10.30 -4.39 7.41
C MET A 106 -9.97 -3.84 6.02
N ALA A 107 -9.00 -4.44 5.32
CA ALA A 107 -8.51 -3.90 4.06
C ALA A 107 -9.62 -3.73 3.01
N LEU A 108 -10.60 -4.64 2.94
CA LEU A 108 -11.69 -4.54 1.98
C LEU A 108 -12.65 -3.42 2.36
N THR A 109 -13.04 -3.35 3.64
CA THR A 109 -13.89 -2.26 4.13
C THR A 109 -13.22 -0.89 3.96
N ASN A 110 -11.92 -0.78 4.28
CA ASN A 110 -11.16 0.46 4.13
C ASN A 110 -10.97 0.83 2.66
N TYR A 111 -10.75 -0.13 1.77
CA TYR A 111 -10.67 0.14 0.33
C TYR A 111 -11.99 0.68 -0.22
N LEU A 112 -13.12 0.03 0.09
CA LEU A 112 -14.44 0.47 -0.35
C LEU A 112 -14.81 1.82 0.28
N GLY A 113 -14.56 1.99 1.57
CA GLY A 113 -14.79 3.25 2.28
C GLY A 113 -13.98 4.41 1.68
N ALA A 114 -12.69 4.19 1.41
CA ALA A 114 -11.85 5.19 0.77
C ALA A 114 -12.36 5.55 -0.62
N THR A 115 -12.81 4.56 -1.40
CA THR A 115 -13.39 4.79 -2.72
C THR A 115 -14.63 5.69 -2.63
N VAL A 116 -15.55 5.40 -1.71
CA VAL A 116 -16.74 6.22 -1.50
C VAL A 116 -16.38 7.64 -1.05
N ILE A 117 -15.47 7.78 -0.07
CA ILE A 117 -15.03 9.08 0.44
C ILE A 117 -14.40 9.92 -0.67
N LEU A 118 -13.51 9.32 -1.46
CA LEU A 118 -12.85 10.00 -2.56
C LEU A 118 -13.88 10.44 -3.61
N LEU A 119 -14.81 9.57 -4.03
CA LEU A 119 -15.86 9.94 -4.99
C LEU A 119 -16.73 11.13 -4.51
N LEU A 120 -17.01 11.21 -3.21
CA LEU A 120 -17.77 12.32 -2.63
C LEU A 120 -16.95 13.62 -2.53
N LEU A 121 -15.64 13.52 -2.30
CA LEU A 121 -14.75 14.66 -2.06
C LEU A 121 -13.97 15.12 -3.31
N THR A 122 -13.93 14.31 -4.38
CA THR A 122 -13.28 14.65 -5.65
C THR A 122 -13.70 16.05 -6.17
N PRO A 123 -14.99 16.47 -6.12
CA PRO A 123 -15.37 17.79 -6.60
C PRO A 123 -14.83 18.96 -5.75
N ALA A 124 -14.29 18.72 -4.55
CA ALA A 124 -13.81 19.77 -3.63
C ALA A 124 -12.28 19.92 -3.59
N ALA A 125 -11.51 18.98 -4.17
CA ALA A 125 -10.06 18.96 -4.09
C ALA A 125 -9.41 19.89 -5.14
N GLY A 126 -9.42 21.20 -4.90
CA GLY A 126 -8.86 22.19 -5.83
C GLY A 126 -7.35 22.45 -5.68
N THR A 127 -6.73 22.04 -4.57
CA THR A 127 -5.31 22.33 -4.28
C THR A 127 -4.59 21.15 -3.62
N TRP A 128 -3.28 21.04 -3.84
CA TRP A 128 -2.43 19.99 -3.24
C TRP A 128 -2.52 19.92 -1.71
N PRO A 129 -2.45 21.03 -0.95
CA PRO A 129 -2.55 20.97 0.51
C PRO A 129 -3.89 20.42 0.99
N LEU A 130 -4.99 20.79 0.32
CA LEU A 130 -6.32 20.29 0.64
C LEU A 130 -6.41 18.79 0.35
N ALA A 131 -5.90 18.33 -0.80
CA ALA A 131 -5.87 16.91 -1.15
C ALA A 131 -5.07 16.08 -0.12
N PHE A 132 -3.88 16.54 0.28
CA PHE A 132 -3.08 15.86 1.32
C PHE A 132 -3.80 15.84 2.67
N THR A 133 -4.44 16.95 3.05
CA THR A 133 -5.19 17.03 4.31
C THR A 133 -6.38 16.09 4.30
N THR A 134 -7.12 16.02 3.19
CA THR A 134 -8.25 15.09 3.01
C THR A 134 -7.80 13.65 3.15
N VAL A 135 -6.72 13.26 2.46
CA VAL A 135 -6.17 11.90 2.56
C VAL A 135 -5.72 11.59 3.98
N LEU A 136 -5.06 12.52 4.66
CA LEU A 136 -4.62 12.34 6.04
C LEU A 136 -5.80 12.13 7.00
N VAL A 137 -6.82 12.98 6.92
CA VAL A 137 -8.03 12.88 7.75
C VAL A 137 -8.76 11.57 7.47
N MET A 138 -8.87 11.19 6.20
CA MET A 138 -9.47 9.91 5.80
C MET A 138 -8.73 8.73 6.41
N LEU A 139 -7.40 8.68 6.28
CA LEU A 139 -6.58 7.58 6.80
C LEU A 139 -6.66 7.49 8.34
N LEU A 140 -6.61 8.63 9.04
CA LEU A 140 -6.74 8.67 10.50
C LEU A 140 -8.14 8.22 10.95
N GLY A 141 -9.19 8.67 10.26
CA GLY A 141 -10.56 8.25 10.52
C GLY A 141 -10.77 6.75 10.29
N GLN A 142 -10.24 6.21 9.19
CA GLN A 142 -10.27 4.79 8.88
C GLN A 142 -9.49 3.96 9.90
N TRP A 143 -8.34 4.45 10.35
CA TRP A 143 -7.54 3.79 11.38
C TRP A 143 -8.29 3.71 12.71
N LEU A 144 -8.85 4.84 13.17
CA LEU A 144 -9.63 4.88 14.40
C LEU A 144 -10.88 3.99 14.32
N PHE A 145 -11.61 4.06 13.20
CA PHE A 145 -12.75 3.19 12.95
C PHE A 145 -12.36 1.72 12.96
N SER A 146 -11.24 1.36 12.33
CA SER A 146 -10.75 -0.02 12.29
C SER A 146 -10.38 -0.54 13.68
N LEU A 147 -9.74 0.29 14.51
CA LEU A 147 -9.42 -0.04 15.89
C LEU A 147 -10.70 -0.30 16.70
N LEU A 148 -11.61 0.68 16.74
CA LEU A 148 -12.85 0.58 17.51
C LEU A 148 -13.67 -0.62 17.06
N TRP A 149 -13.85 -0.80 15.75
CA TRP A 149 -14.65 -1.91 15.24
C TRP A 149 -14.04 -3.27 15.56
N LEU A 150 -12.71 -3.43 15.44
CA LEU A 150 -12.07 -4.70 15.79
C LEU A 150 -12.18 -5.01 17.28
N THR A 151 -12.23 -3.99 18.16
CA THR A 151 -12.45 -4.22 19.59
C THR A 151 -13.86 -4.74 19.90
N TYR A 152 -14.89 -4.32 19.15
CA TYR A 152 -16.27 -4.75 19.39
C TYR A 152 -16.69 -6.01 18.63
N LEU A 153 -16.25 -6.15 17.37
CA LEU A 153 -16.79 -7.12 16.42
C LEU A 153 -15.72 -8.07 15.88
N GLY A 154 -14.43 -7.83 16.13
CA GLY A 154 -13.32 -8.75 15.81
C GLY A 154 -13.05 -8.99 14.31
N GLN A 155 -13.95 -8.59 13.42
CA GLN A 155 -13.84 -8.74 11.97
C GLN A 155 -14.58 -7.61 11.24
N GLY A 156 -14.00 -7.12 10.14
CA GLY A 156 -14.62 -6.07 9.33
C GLY A 156 -15.92 -6.49 8.64
N PRO A 157 -16.83 -5.53 8.39
CA PRO A 157 -18.18 -5.81 7.90
C PRO A 157 -18.17 -6.41 6.49
N CYS A 158 -17.37 -5.84 5.58
CA CYS A 158 -17.28 -6.35 4.21
C CYS A 158 -16.54 -7.68 4.15
N GLU A 159 -15.54 -7.88 5.02
CA GLU A 159 -14.81 -9.13 5.13
C GLU A 159 -15.71 -10.26 5.63
N ARG A 160 -16.68 -9.97 6.52
CA ARG A 160 -17.70 -10.94 6.95
C ARG A 160 -18.60 -11.33 5.78
N VAL A 161 -19.15 -10.36 5.06
CA VAL A 161 -19.98 -10.62 3.87
C VAL A 161 -19.19 -11.42 2.83
N TRP A 162 -17.93 -11.07 2.59
CA TRP A 162 -17.07 -11.78 1.65
C TRP A 162 -16.78 -13.22 2.06
N ARG A 163 -16.57 -13.50 3.36
CA ARG A 163 -16.47 -14.89 3.84
C ARG A 163 -17.78 -15.64 3.65
N LEU A 164 -18.92 -14.98 3.85
CA LEU A 164 -20.23 -15.59 3.62
C LEU A 164 -20.44 -16.00 2.17
N VAL A 165 -20.12 -15.10 1.25
CA VAL A 165 -20.22 -15.36 -0.19
C VAL A 165 -19.29 -16.50 -0.61
N ARG A 166 -18.05 -16.55 -0.08
CA ARG A 166 -17.08 -17.59 -0.47
C ARG A 166 -17.30 -18.95 0.19
N TRP A 167 -17.77 -18.99 1.43
CA TRP A 167 -17.77 -20.22 2.24
C TRP A 167 -19.15 -20.69 2.69
N GLY A 168 -20.21 -19.93 2.38
CA GLY A 168 -21.61 -20.35 2.54
C GLY A 168 -22.09 -20.64 3.97
N ARG A 169 -21.26 -20.48 5.02
CA ARG A 169 -21.66 -20.76 6.41
C ARG A 169 -21.20 -19.69 7.39
N MET A 170 -22.16 -19.09 8.09
CA MET A 170 -21.93 -18.54 9.43
C MET A 170 -21.81 -19.74 10.38
N LYS A 171 -20.68 -19.87 11.08
CA LYS A 171 -20.72 -20.64 12.33
C LYS A 171 -21.56 -19.81 13.29
N SER A 172 -22.79 -20.29 13.53
CA SER A 172 -23.65 -19.90 14.63
C SER A 172 -22.95 -20.15 15.97
#